data_AF-X1AD77-F1
#
_entry.id   AF-X1AD77-F1
#
_cell.length_a   1.000
_cell.length_b   1.000
_cell.length_c   1.000
_cell.angle_alpha   90.00
_cell.angle_beta   90.00
_cell.angle_gamma   90.00
#
_symmetry.space_group_name_H-M   'P 1'
#
loop_
_entity.id
_entity.type
_entity.pdbx_description
1 polymer ?
#
loop_
_entity_poly.entity_id
_entity_poly.type
_entity_poly.pdbx_seq_one_letter_code
_entity_poly.pdbx_strand_id
1 'polypeptide(L)'
;MIAGKFYELLGKFNISLVLLDEGGGGNSLRDEISKTEQTIRGIKQEVTPVLLRSDITDTIGQRILVMYSRSDDTIKELFKKLKGDDELANIAHETLRNRIEKETILFPKKAKEFDVKRGKFIALQDAPRELKVLEDIDFCLHQLVGLGPAKDRAGKPKLTNNGFFTFKATRKDSAMSLVYASLGALIWDKLSEIKEEEEVPMTVVTIQKTAEKPVPSLFKRLAKIKR
;
A
#
# COMPACT_ATOMS: atom_id res chain seq x y z
N MET A 1 -1.53 -8.24 -21.50
CA MET A 1 -0.38 -7.29 -21.57
C MET A 1 -0.20 -6.49 -20.27
N ILE A 2 -1.26 -5.94 -19.66
CA ILE A 2 -1.16 -5.16 -18.42
C ILE A 2 -0.74 -6.04 -17.22
N ALA A 3 -1.35 -7.23 -17.05
CA ALA A 3 -0.97 -8.16 -15.97
C ALA A 3 0.51 -8.59 -16.04
N GLY A 4 1.05 -8.85 -17.23
CA GLY A 4 2.48 -9.12 -17.39
C GLY A 4 3.38 -7.99 -16.87
N LYS A 5 3.03 -6.73 -17.15
CA LYS A 5 3.76 -5.57 -16.59
C LYS A 5 3.59 -5.47 -15.07
N PHE A 6 2.41 -5.79 -14.54
CA PHE A 6 2.17 -5.84 -13.10
C PHE A 6 3.11 -6.86 -12.42
N TYR A 7 3.22 -8.08 -12.96
CA TYR A 7 4.14 -9.08 -12.43
C TYR A 7 5.61 -8.71 -12.58
N GLU A 8 5.99 -7.99 -13.65
CA GLU A 8 7.33 -7.42 -13.74
C GLU A 8 7.63 -6.43 -12.61
N LEU A 9 6.65 -5.62 -12.20
CA LEU A 9 6.80 -4.68 -11.10
C LEU A 9 6.83 -5.42 -9.77
N LEU A 10 5.94 -6.39 -9.57
CA LEU A 10 5.89 -7.22 -8.37
C LEU A 10 7.19 -8.01 -8.15
N GLY A 11 7.85 -8.48 -9.21
CA GLY A 11 9.15 -9.15 -9.09
C GLY A 11 10.33 -8.20 -8.83
N LYS A 12 10.20 -6.91 -9.19
CA LYS A 12 11.25 -5.90 -8.97
C LYS A 12 11.14 -5.20 -7.63
N PHE A 13 9.92 -5.06 -7.13
CA PHE A 13 9.60 -4.35 -5.91
C PHE A 13 8.98 -5.33 -4.94
N ASN A 14 9.46 -5.36 -3.69
CA ASN A 14 8.87 -6.21 -2.65
C ASN A 14 7.54 -5.59 -2.16
N ILE A 15 6.50 -5.65 -3.00
CA ILE A 15 5.21 -5.01 -2.75
C ILE A 15 4.44 -5.81 -1.70
N SER A 16 4.16 -5.20 -0.57
CA SER A 16 3.42 -5.83 0.53
C SER A 16 1.90 -5.71 0.41
N LEU A 17 1.41 -4.72 -0.34
CA LEU A 17 0.00 -4.47 -0.55
C LEU A 17 -0.24 -3.79 -1.89
N VAL A 18 -1.28 -4.23 -2.60
CA VAL A 18 -1.77 -3.65 -3.85
C VAL A 18 -3.19 -3.16 -3.62
N LEU A 19 -3.42 -1.86 -3.79
CA LEU A 19 -4.77 -1.29 -3.79
C LEU A 19 -5.21 -1.07 -5.24
N LEU A 20 -6.32 -1.67 -5.64
CA LEU A 20 -6.81 -1.65 -7.02
C LEU A 20 -8.24 -1.07 -7.11
N ASP A 21 -8.41 0.01 -7.87
CA ASP A 21 -9.74 0.54 -8.21
C ASP A 21 -10.51 -0.46 -9.07
N GLU A 22 -11.76 -0.75 -8.73
CA GLU A 22 -12.63 -1.68 -9.47
C GLU A 22 -13.14 -1.09 -10.80
N GLY A 23 -13.09 0.23 -10.95
CA GLY A 23 -13.52 0.96 -12.14
C GLY A 23 -12.64 0.75 -13.39
N GLY A 24 -13.19 1.06 -14.57
CA GLY A 24 -12.49 1.21 -15.86
C GLY A 24 -11.80 -0.03 -16.47
N GLY A 25 -11.51 -1.05 -15.68
CA GLY A 25 -10.74 -2.24 -16.05
C GLY A 25 -10.11 -2.98 -14.85
N GLY A 26 -10.25 -2.46 -13.63
CA GLY A 26 -9.73 -3.08 -12.42
C GLY A 26 -10.21 -4.50 -12.19
N ASN A 27 -11.51 -4.76 -12.34
CA ASN A 27 -12.06 -6.12 -12.21
C ASN A 27 -11.44 -7.09 -13.23
N SER A 28 -11.26 -6.66 -14.49
CA SER A 28 -10.60 -7.48 -15.51
C SER A 28 -9.13 -7.73 -15.17
N LEU A 29 -8.44 -6.73 -14.60
CA LEU A 29 -7.06 -6.92 -14.15
C LEU A 29 -6.99 -7.88 -12.95
N ARG A 30 -7.89 -7.77 -11.97
CA ARG A 30 -8.01 -8.69 -10.83
C ARG A 30 -8.16 -10.14 -11.31
N ASP A 31 -9.08 -10.38 -12.23
CA ASP A 31 -9.34 -11.72 -12.75
C ASP A 31 -8.16 -12.26 -13.59
N GLU A 32 -7.37 -11.37 -14.19
CA GLU A 32 -6.17 -11.75 -14.92
C GLU A 32 -5.00 -12.07 -13.97
N ILE A 33 -4.77 -11.26 -12.94
CA ILE A 33 -3.65 -11.46 -11.99
C ILE A 33 -3.88 -12.62 -11.02
N SER A 34 -5.10 -13.13 -10.88
CA SER A 34 -5.38 -14.34 -10.09
C SER A 34 -5.00 -15.64 -10.82
N LYS A 35 -4.57 -15.57 -12.09
CA LYS A 35 -4.12 -16.73 -12.88
C LYS A 35 -2.66 -17.08 -12.61
N THR A 36 -2.37 -18.37 -12.67
CA THR A 36 -1.02 -18.94 -12.48
C THR A 36 -0.11 -18.86 -13.70
N GLU A 37 -0.64 -18.56 -14.90
CA GLU A 37 0.16 -18.33 -16.12
C GLU A 37 0.01 -16.89 -16.58
N GLN A 38 1.13 -16.23 -16.89
CA GLN A 38 1.15 -14.85 -17.39
C GLN A 38 2.07 -14.70 -18.59
N THR A 39 1.74 -13.75 -19.48
CA THR A 39 2.64 -13.35 -20.56
C THR A 39 3.47 -12.14 -20.14
N ILE A 40 4.73 -12.37 -19.80
CA ILE A 40 5.71 -11.37 -19.38
C ILE A 40 6.72 -11.17 -20.51
N ARG A 41 6.82 -9.93 -21.04
CA ARG A 41 7.65 -9.60 -22.23
C ARG A 41 7.44 -10.52 -23.44
N GLY A 42 6.21 -10.94 -23.66
CA GLY A 42 5.85 -11.85 -24.76
C GLY A 42 6.14 -13.32 -24.50
N ILE A 43 6.68 -13.68 -23.33
CA ILE A 43 6.97 -15.06 -22.93
C ILE A 43 5.93 -15.50 -21.90
N LYS A 44 5.34 -16.68 -22.11
CA LYS A 44 4.46 -17.32 -21.11
C LYS A 44 5.30 -17.88 -19.96
N GLN A 45 4.92 -17.55 -18.73
CA GLN A 45 5.63 -17.93 -17.52
C GLN A 45 4.62 -18.32 -16.43
N GLU A 46 4.98 -19.31 -15.62
CA GLU A 46 4.25 -19.62 -14.40
C GLU A 46 4.58 -18.57 -13.33
N VAL A 47 3.56 -18.13 -12.59
CA VAL A 47 3.66 -17.11 -11.55
C VAL A 47 2.84 -17.52 -10.33
N THR A 48 3.20 -17.00 -9.17
CA THR A 48 2.34 -17.08 -7.98
C THR A 48 1.17 -16.10 -8.15
N PRO A 49 -0.09 -16.56 -8.14
CA PRO A 49 -1.23 -15.69 -8.39
C PRO A 49 -1.38 -14.66 -7.28
N VAL A 50 -1.87 -13.46 -7.63
CA VAL A 50 -2.22 -12.42 -6.66
C VAL A 50 -3.70 -12.52 -6.35
N LEU A 51 -4.01 -12.70 -5.07
CA LEU A 51 -5.35 -12.94 -4.54
C LEU A 51 -5.79 -11.79 -3.65
N LEU A 52 -7.10 -11.65 -3.48
CA LEU A 52 -7.66 -10.73 -2.49
C LEU A 52 -7.15 -11.10 -1.10
N ARG A 53 -6.90 -10.09 -0.28
CA ARG A 53 -6.45 -10.30 1.10
C ARG A 53 -7.51 -11.04 1.91
N SER A 54 -8.78 -10.76 1.66
CA SER A 54 -9.93 -11.43 2.26
C SER A 54 -10.25 -12.79 1.62
N ASP A 55 -9.48 -13.24 0.63
CA ASP A 55 -9.71 -14.53 -0.01
C ASP A 55 -9.37 -15.69 0.93
N ILE A 56 -10.41 -16.40 1.37
CA ILE A 56 -10.33 -17.57 2.24
C ILE A 56 -10.27 -18.90 1.47
N THR A 57 -10.15 -18.87 0.14
CA THR A 57 -10.03 -20.10 -0.66
C THR A 57 -8.71 -20.82 -0.39
N ASP A 58 -8.68 -22.13 -0.61
CA ASP A 58 -7.47 -22.98 -0.52
C ASP A 58 -6.47 -22.72 -1.66
N THR A 59 -6.72 -21.72 -2.51
CA THR A 59 -5.83 -21.34 -3.60
C THR A 59 -4.49 -20.88 -3.04
N ILE A 60 -3.40 -21.45 -3.54
CA ILE A 60 -2.04 -21.03 -3.22
C ILE A 60 -1.72 -19.75 -4.00
N GLY A 61 -1.50 -18.64 -3.30
CA GLY A 61 -1.23 -17.34 -3.91
C GLY A 61 -0.81 -16.27 -2.90
N GLN A 62 -0.39 -15.11 -3.42
CA GLN A 62 -0.06 -13.93 -2.62
C GLN A 62 -1.33 -13.14 -2.28
N ARG A 63 -1.75 -13.15 -1.01
CA ARG A 63 -2.92 -12.43 -0.49
C ARG A 63 -2.59 -10.97 -0.17
N ILE A 64 -2.26 -10.20 -1.21
CA ILE A 64 -1.81 -8.81 -1.08
C ILE A 64 -2.74 -7.80 -1.76
N LEU A 65 -3.79 -8.25 -2.45
CA LEU A 65 -4.70 -7.37 -3.17
C LEU A 65 -5.85 -6.90 -2.27
N VAL A 66 -6.11 -5.60 -2.29
CA VAL A 66 -7.30 -4.98 -1.71
C VAL A 66 -8.01 -4.22 -2.82
N MET A 67 -9.31 -4.43 -2.99
CA MET A 67 -10.10 -3.63 -3.91
C MET A 67 -10.43 -2.29 -3.25
N TYR A 68 -10.27 -1.21 -3.99
CA TYR A 68 -10.70 0.11 -3.59
C TYR A 68 -12.23 0.21 -3.76
N SER A 69 -12.94 -0.41 -2.83
CA SER A 69 -14.40 -0.43 -2.78
C SER A 69 -14.83 -0.53 -1.33
N ARG A 70 -15.90 0.16 -0.94
CA ARG A 70 -16.50 -0.06 0.40
C ARG A 70 -17.03 -1.48 0.59
N SER A 71 -17.18 -2.23 -0.50
CA SER A 71 -17.64 -3.61 -0.47
C SER A 71 -16.52 -4.62 -0.21
N ASP A 72 -15.25 -4.20 -0.29
CA ASP A 72 -14.10 -5.03 0.08
C ASP A 72 -14.06 -5.26 1.59
N ASP A 73 -13.85 -6.52 2.01
CA ASP A 73 -13.93 -6.87 3.42
C ASP A 73 -12.78 -6.28 4.25
N THR A 74 -11.60 -6.12 3.65
CA THR A 74 -10.47 -5.43 4.31
C THR A 74 -10.82 -3.97 4.59
N ILE A 75 -11.48 -3.30 3.63
CA ILE A 75 -11.93 -1.91 3.79
C ILE A 75 -13.02 -1.81 4.87
N LYS A 76 -14.00 -2.72 4.87
CA LYS A 76 -15.07 -2.75 5.89
C LYS A 76 -14.52 -2.94 7.29
N GLU A 77 -13.54 -3.83 7.45
CA GLU A 77 -12.89 -4.11 8.74
C GLU A 77 -12.20 -2.85 9.27
N LEU A 78 -11.38 -2.20 8.46
CA LEU A 78 -10.51 -1.10 8.89
C LEU A 78 -11.22 0.25 9.05
N PHE A 79 -12.27 0.50 8.26
CA PHE A 79 -12.97 1.78 8.22
C PHE A 79 -14.41 1.70 8.73
N LYS A 80 -14.84 0.53 9.20
CA LYS A 80 -16.22 0.26 9.64
C LYS A 80 -17.21 0.49 8.50
N LYS A 81 -18.50 0.60 8.84
CA LYS A 81 -19.57 0.77 7.86
C LYS A 81 -19.56 2.18 7.24
N LEU A 82 -18.83 2.33 6.15
CA LEU A 82 -18.85 3.51 5.29
C LEU A 82 -20.26 3.74 4.69
N LYS A 83 -20.68 5.00 4.59
CA LYS A 83 -21.96 5.42 4.00
C LYS A 83 -22.01 5.22 2.49
N GLY A 84 -20.85 5.32 1.82
CA GLY A 84 -20.72 5.19 0.37
C GLY A 84 -19.27 5.25 -0.10
N ASP A 85 -19.04 4.95 -1.38
CA ASP A 85 -17.70 5.00 -1.98
C ASP A 85 -17.18 6.45 -2.12
N ASP A 86 -18.09 7.41 -2.03
CA ASP A 86 -17.79 8.83 -1.89
C ASP A 86 -17.09 9.15 -0.56
N GLU A 87 -17.48 8.50 0.53
CA GLU A 87 -16.77 8.61 1.81
C GLU A 87 -15.35 8.06 1.69
N LEU A 88 -15.18 6.88 1.07
CA LEU A 88 -13.89 6.28 0.83
C LEU A 88 -12.97 7.19 -0.02
N ALA A 89 -13.52 7.84 -1.04
CA ALA A 89 -12.81 8.85 -1.84
C ALA A 89 -12.34 10.04 -1.02
N ASN A 90 -13.19 10.55 -0.13
CA ASN A 90 -12.82 11.64 0.76
C ASN A 90 -11.71 11.22 1.73
N ILE A 91 -11.80 10.03 2.32
CA ILE A 91 -10.75 9.45 3.17
C ILE A 91 -9.44 9.32 2.40
N ALA A 92 -9.46 8.84 1.15
CA ALA A 92 -8.27 8.68 0.34
C ALA A 92 -7.57 10.03 0.08
N HIS A 93 -8.34 11.04 -0.33
CA HIS A 93 -7.81 12.39 -0.58
C HIS A 93 -7.32 13.07 0.71
N GLU A 94 -8.06 12.93 1.80
CA GLU A 94 -7.67 13.47 3.11
C GLU A 94 -6.40 12.78 3.65
N THR A 95 -6.26 11.47 3.42
CA THR A 95 -5.05 10.73 3.80
C THR A 95 -3.82 11.28 3.09
N LEU A 96 -3.89 11.46 1.76
CA LEU A 96 -2.78 12.04 1.01
C LEU A 96 -2.48 13.47 1.48
N ARG A 97 -3.52 14.31 1.64
CA ARG A 97 -3.36 15.68 2.14
C ARG A 97 -2.65 15.70 3.49
N ASN A 98 -3.11 14.90 4.45
CA ASN A 98 -2.54 14.84 5.80
C ASN A 98 -1.08 14.36 5.78
N ARG A 99 -0.73 13.41 4.91
CA ARG A 99 0.66 12.94 4.77
C ARG A 99 1.58 14.01 4.17
N ILE A 100 1.08 14.80 3.22
CA ILE A 100 1.82 15.93 2.65
C ILE A 100 1.99 17.04 3.69
N GLU A 101 0.92 17.45 4.38
CA GLU A 101 0.94 18.54 5.38
C GLU A 101 1.82 18.19 6.60
N LYS A 102 1.94 16.91 6.95
CA LYS A 102 2.80 16.41 8.04
C LYS A 102 4.20 16.01 7.59
N GLU A 103 4.56 16.25 6.34
CA GLU A 103 5.87 15.89 5.75
C GLU A 103 6.23 14.40 5.87
N THR A 104 5.24 13.50 5.95
CA THR A 104 5.50 12.05 5.96
C THR A 104 5.71 11.46 4.57
N ILE A 105 5.39 12.24 3.52
CA ILE A 105 5.77 11.96 2.14
C ILE A 105 6.66 13.10 1.66
N LEU A 106 7.86 12.76 1.21
CA LEU A 106 8.79 13.70 0.59
C LEU A 106 8.83 13.46 -0.91
N PHE A 107 8.66 14.54 -1.68
CA PHE A 107 8.85 14.51 -3.12
C PHE A 107 10.27 14.96 -3.47
N PRO A 108 10.89 14.34 -4.48
CA PRO A 108 12.20 14.79 -4.96
C PRO A 108 12.12 16.25 -5.42
N LYS A 109 13.26 16.96 -5.36
CA LYS A 109 13.35 18.29 -5.96
C LYS A 109 13.03 18.18 -7.45
N LYS A 110 12.19 19.10 -7.94
CA LYS A 110 11.86 19.23 -9.36
C LYS A 110 13.11 19.11 -10.21
N ALA A 111 13.04 18.35 -11.27
CA ALA A 111 14.12 18.36 -12.23
C ALA A 111 14.19 19.77 -12.86
N LYS A 112 15.39 20.38 -12.83
CA LYS A 112 15.57 21.82 -13.18
C LYS A 112 15.23 22.15 -14.63
N GLU A 113 15.08 21.16 -15.49
CA GLU A 113 14.89 21.31 -16.94
C GLU A 113 13.40 21.26 -17.37
N PHE A 114 12.45 21.16 -16.43
CA PHE A 114 11.02 21.12 -16.73
C PHE A 114 10.43 22.53 -16.97
N ASP A 115 10.36 22.95 -18.24
CA ASP A 115 9.59 24.14 -18.62
C ASP A 115 8.09 23.82 -18.76
N VAL A 116 7.35 23.99 -17.66
CA VAL A 116 5.90 23.75 -17.59
C VAL A 116 5.09 24.85 -18.33
N LYS A 117 5.74 25.89 -18.89
CA LYS A 117 5.07 27.10 -19.40
C LYS A 117 4.10 26.89 -20.58
N ARG A 118 3.97 25.69 -21.14
CA ARG A 118 3.06 25.42 -22.28
C ARG A 118 2.15 24.21 -22.14
N GLY A 119 2.06 23.59 -20.97
CA GLY A 119 1.19 22.41 -20.77
C GLY A 119 1.54 21.23 -21.68
N LYS A 120 2.75 21.22 -22.27
CA LYS A 120 3.30 20.11 -23.04
C LYS A 120 4.45 19.51 -22.24
N PHE A 121 4.26 18.28 -21.79
CA PHE A 121 5.34 17.45 -21.30
C PHE A 121 6.26 17.13 -22.48
N ILE A 122 7.43 17.75 -22.53
CA ILE A 122 8.47 17.38 -23.49
C ILE A 122 9.25 16.25 -22.82
N ALA A 123 8.86 15.01 -23.11
CA ALA A 123 9.62 13.86 -22.65
C ALA A 123 11.03 13.93 -23.23
N LEU A 124 12.05 13.87 -22.38
CA LEU A 124 13.43 13.74 -22.84
C LEU A 124 13.60 12.31 -23.38
N GLN A 125 13.42 12.13 -24.70
CA GLN A 125 13.45 10.80 -25.33
C GLN A 125 14.72 10.00 -24.97
N ASP A 126 15.84 10.70 -24.80
CA ASP A 126 17.16 10.12 -24.50
C ASP A 126 17.64 10.35 -23.05
N ALA A 127 16.78 10.80 -22.14
CA ALA A 127 17.19 10.98 -20.75
C ALA A 127 17.53 9.63 -20.08
N PRO A 128 18.57 9.63 -19.20
CA PRO A 128 18.79 8.59 -18.21
C PRO A 128 17.49 8.16 -17.52
N ARG A 129 17.42 6.86 -17.17
CA ARG A 129 16.22 6.26 -16.59
C ARG A 129 15.80 6.94 -15.29
N GLU A 130 16.77 7.39 -14.51
CA GLU A 130 16.59 8.09 -13.24
C GLU A 130 15.88 9.44 -13.46
N LEU A 131 16.24 10.16 -14.52
CA LEU A 131 15.57 11.41 -14.88
C LEU A 131 14.13 11.15 -15.34
N LYS A 132 13.89 10.07 -16.12
CA LYS A 132 12.54 9.64 -16.54
C LYS A 132 11.59 9.43 -15.35
N VAL A 133 12.08 8.82 -14.27
CA VAL A 133 11.30 8.64 -13.03
C VAL A 133 10.96 9.98 -12.37
N LEU A 134 11.90 10.93 -12.37
CA LEU A 134 11.62 12.27 -11.85
C LEU A 134 10.56 13.01 -12.69
N GLU A 135 10.57 12.85 -14.02
CA GLU A 135 9.53 13.43 -14.89
C GLU A 135 8.15 12.84 -14.57
N ASP A 136 8.06 11.52 -14.38
CA ASP A 136 6.80 10.85 -14.03
C ASP A 136 6.25 11.34 -12.68
N ILE A 137 7.13 11.57 -11.70
CA ILE A 137 6.76 12.13 -10.40
C ILE A 137 6.28 13.58 -10.56
N ASP A 138 7.03 14.43 -11.28
CA ASP A 138 6.63 15.82 -11.53
C ASP A 138 5.31 15.91 -12.30
N PHE A 139 5.06 15.00 -13.25
CA PHE A 139 3.80 14.89 -13.98
C PHE A 139 2.64 14.57 -13.04
N CYS A 140 2.82 13.56 -12.18
CA CYS A 140 1.85 13.16 -11.17
C CYS A 140 1.50 14.33 -10.24
N LEU A 141 2.51 15.04 -9.75
CA LEU A 141 2.33 16.21 -8.89
C LEU A 141 1.59 17.36 -9.60
N HIS A 142 1.90 17.60 -10.87
CA HIS A 142 1.18 18.60 -11.66
C HIS A 142 -0.30 18.24 -11.82
N GLN A 143 -0.62 16.97 -12.09
CA GLN A 143 -2.00 16.50 -12.14
C GLN A 143 -2.70 16.64 -10.78
N LEU A 144 -1.98 16.38 -9.68
CA LEU A 144 -2.49 16.49 -8.32
C LEU A 144 -2.90 17.92 -7.96
N VAL A 145 -2.15 18.94 -8.40
CA VAL A 145 -2.54 20.36 -8.21
C VAL A 145 -3.89 20.67 -8.87
N GLY A 146 -4.19 20.01 -9.99
CA GLY A 146 -5.49 20.14 -10.65
C GLY A 146 -6.59 19.31 -9.98
N LEU A 147 -6.26 18.43 -9.03
CA LEU A 147 -7.17 17.51 -8.39
C LEU A 147 -7.78 18.16 -7.15
N GLY A 148 -9.08 18.44 -7.22
CA GLY A 148 -9.81 19.02 -6.11
C GLY A 148 -11.31 18.77 -6.27
N PRO A 149 -12.12 19.20 -5.27
CA PRO A 149 -13.55 19.07 -5.33
C PRO A 149 -14.11 19.70 -6.60
N ALA A 150 -15.02 19.00 -7.27
CA ALA A 150 -15.85 19.56 -8.32
C ALA A 150 -16.58 20.79 -7.76
N LYS A 151 -16.69 21.84 -8.56
CA LYS A 151 -17.40 23.06 -8.17
C LYS A 151 -18.78 23.07 -8.84
N ASP A 152 -19.78 23.55 -8.13
CA ASP A 152 -21.12 23.82 -8.67
C ASP A 152 -21.14 25.10 -9.51
N ARG A 153 -22.33 25.51 -10.00
CA ARG A 153 -22.50 26.73 -10.79
C ARG A 153 -22.16 28.02 -10.02
N ALA A 154 -22.23 27.99 -8.69
CA ALA A 154 -21.87 29.11 -7.81
C ALA A 154 -20.38 29.11 -7.42
N GLY A 155 -19.59 28.14 -7.93
CA GLY A 155 -18.18 28.01 -7.61
C GLY A 155 -17.90 27.34 -6.25
N LYS A 156 -18.92 26.83 -5.55
CA LYS A 156 -18.77 26.12 -4.27
C LYS A 156 -18.47 24.64 -4.50
N PRO A 157 -17.78 23.95 -3.57
CA PRO A 157 -17.58 22.51 -3.67
C PRO A 157 -18.91 21.77 -3.76
N LYS A 158 -19.02 20.89 -4.76
CA LYS A 158 -20.17 20.02 -4.98
C LYS A 158 -20.12 18.87 -3.98
N LEU A 159 -21.21 18.68 -3.26
CA LEU A 159 -21.38 17.57 -2.31
C LEU A 159 -22.28 16.48 -2.90
N THR A 160 -22.06 15.24 -2.46
CA THR A 160 -22.99 14.13 -2.67
C THR A 160 -24.18 14.22 -1.71
N ASN A 161 -25.19 13.36 -1.89
CA ASN A 161 -26.34 13.29 -0.99
C ASN A 161 -25.95 12.92 0.46
N ASN A 162 -24.78 12.31 0.64
CA ASN A 162 -24.23 11.93 1.95
C ASN A 162 -23.36 13.04 2.57
N GLY A 163 -23.21 14.19 1.91
CA GLY A 163 -22.43 15.33 2.39
C GLY A 163 -20.93 15.27 2.07
N PHE A 164 -20.50 14.36 1.20
CA PHE A 164 -19.08 14.18 0.85
C PHE A 164 -18.70 14.96 -0.41
N PHE A 165 -17.44 15.38 -0.55
CA PHE A 165 -17.00 16.07 -1.76
C PHE A 165 -17.04 15.14 -2.97
N THR A 166 -17.56 15.64 -4.08
CA THR A 166 -17.39 14.99 -5.40
C THR A 166 -16.09 15.47 -6.02
N PHE A 167 -15.25 14.58 -6.53
CA PHE A 167 -14.00 14.95 -7.20
C PHE A 167 -14.17 14.91 -8.73
N LYS A 168 -13.45 15.77 -9.47
CA LYS A 168 -13.53 15.79 -10.94
C LYS A 168 -12.75 14.60 -11.52
N ALA A 169 -13.46 13.69 -12.21
CA ALA A 169 -12.88 12.59 -12.98
C ALA A 169 -12.24 13.02 -14.32
N THR A 170 -11.53 14.15 -14.35
CA THR A 170 -10.67 14.46 -15.51
C THR A 170 -9.53 13.44 -15.54
N ARG A 171 -9.09 12.98 -16.72
CA ARG A 171 -7.97 12.04 -16.94
C ARG A 171 -6.72 12.42 -16.12
N LYS A 172 -6.65 11.92 -14.88
CA LYS A 172 -5.63 12.22 -13.87
C LYS A 172 -5.19 10.93 -13.20
N ASP A 173 -5.02 9.89 -14.01
CA ASP A 173 -4.81 8.52 -13.55
C ASP A 173 -3.52 8.41 -12.73
N SER A 174 -2.48 9.20 -13.05
CA SER A 174 -1.25 9.27 -12.27
C SER A 174 -1.50 9.88 -10.89
N ALA A 175 -2.21 11.00 -10.81
CA ALA A 175 -2.55 11.61 -9.51
C ALA A 175 -3.45 10.69 -8.66
N MET A 176 -4.42 10.01 -9.27
CA MET A 176 -5.25 9.04 -8.58
C MET A 176 -4.44 7.85 -8.08
N SER A 177 -3.45 7.38 -8.87
CA SER A 177 -2.53 6.33 -8.42
C SER A 177 -1.76 6.74 -7.16
N LEU A 178 -1.35 8.00 -7.03
CA LEU A 178 -0.71 8.51 -5.82
C LEU A 178 -1.69 8.58 -4.63
N VAL A 179 -2.93 9.00 -4.88
CA VAL A 179 -4.00 8.98 -3.85
C VAL A 179 -4.24 7.55 -3.34
N TYR A 180 -4.35 6.58 -4.25
CA TYR A 180 -4.52 5.18 -3.89
C TYR A 180 -3.29 4.60 -3.20
N ALA A 181 -2.07 4.93 -3.64
CA ALA A 181 -0.86 4.51 -2.95
C ALA A 181 -0.81 5.03 -1.51
N SER A 182 -1.21 6.29 -1.30
CA SER A 182 -1.27 6.88 0.05
C SER A 182 -2.31 6.20 0.94
N LEU A 183 -3.48 5.87 0.40
CA LEU A 183 -4.50 5.11 1.13
C LEU A 183 -4.05 3.67 1.40
N GLY A 184 -3.41 3.02 0.42
CA GLY A 184 -2.85 1.68 0.54
C GLY A 184 -1.80 1.60 1.65
N ALA A 185 -0.96 2.64 1.79
CA ALA A 185 -0.03 2.74 2.90
C ALA A 185 -0.75 2.87 4.25
N LEU A 186 -1.82 3.67 4.36
CA LEU A 186 -2.63 3.75 5.58
C LEU A 186 -3.29 2.40 5.93
N ILE A 187 -3.79 1.69 4.93
CA ILE A 187 -4.36 0.35 5.08
C ILE A 187 -3.29 -0.61 5.62
N TRP A 188 -2.09 -0.58 5.03
CA TRP A 188 -0.97 -1.40 5.47
C TRP A 188 -0.56 -1.10 6.92
N ASP A 189 -0.46 0.17 7.30
CA ASP A 189 -0.10 0.60 8.66
C ASP A 189 -1.11 0.02 9.67
N LYS A 190 -2.41 0.22 9.43
CA LYS A 190 -3.48 -0.32 10.30
C LYS A 190 -3.47 -1.86 10.39
N LEU A 191 -3.21 -2.55 9.28
CA LEU A 191 -3.14 -4.01 9.26
C LEU A 191 -1.92 -4.54 10.02
N SER A 192 -0.84 -3.75 10.10
CA SER A 192 0.36 -4.12 10.84
C SER A 192 0.12 -3.96 12.35
N GLU A 193 -0.57 -2.90 12.77
CA GLU A 193 -0.98 -2.67 14.16
C GLU A 193 -1.84 -3.83 14.70
N ILE A 194 -2.82 -4.31 13.92
CA ILE A 194 -3.70 -5.42 14.33
C ILE A 194 -2.90 -6.72 14.58
N LYS A 195 -1.90 -7.01 13.74
CA LYS A 195 -1.08 -8.21 13.89
C LYS A 195 -0.22 -8.20 15.15
N GLU A 196 0.32 -7.03 15.51
CA GLU A 196 1.10 -6.87 16.74
C GLU A 196 0.25 -7.17 17.99
N GLU A 197 -1.06 -6.88 17.96
CA GLU A 197 -1.96 -7.18 19.08
C GLU A 197 -2.28 -8.69 19.20
N GLU A 198 -2.41 -9.42 18.09
CA GLU A 198 -2.70 -10.86 18.09
C GLU A 198 -1.52 -11.73 18.53
N GLU A 199 -0.28 -11.28 18.31
CA GLU A 199 0.94 -12.00 18.70
C GLU A 199 1.31 -11.88 20.20
N VAL A 200 0.51 -11.15 21.00
CA VAL A 200 0.72 -11.01 22.45
C VAL A 200 -0.35 -11.76 23.28
N PRO A 201 -0.35 -13.10 23.33
CA PRO A 201 -0.79 -13.79 24.53
C PRO A 201 0.41 -13.81 25.48
N MET A 202 0.62 -12.73 26.24
CA MET A 202 1.54 -12.75 27.38
C MET A 202 0.96 -13.70 28.44
N THR A 203 1.17 -15.00 28.24
CA THR A 203 1.07 -15.97 29.31
C THR A 203 2.25 -15.65 30.22
N VAL A 204 2.02 -14.82 31.22
CA VAL A 204 2.96 -14.66 32.34
C VAL A 204 2.97 -16.01 33.05
N VAL A 205 3.82 -16.91 32.57
CA VAL A 205 4.17 -18.13 33.31
C VAL A 205 4.97 -17.65 34.50
N THR A 206 4.26 -17.41 35.61
CA THR A 206 4.88 -17.20 36.91
C THR A 206 5.56 -18.52 37.28
N ILE A 207 6.84 -18.67 36.92
CA ILE A 207 7.66 -19.77 37.41
C ILE A 207 7.83 -19.51 38.91
N GLN A 208 7.03 -20.17 39.73
CA GLN A 208 7.30 -20.28 41.15
C GLN A 208 8.66 -20.99 41.27
N LYS A 209 9.71 -20.22 41.59
CA LYS A 209 11.00 -20.78 42.00
C LYS A 209 10.75 -21.68 43.20
N THR A 210 10.68 -22.98 42.97
CA THR A 210 10.89 -23.96 44.03
C THR A 210 12.29 -23.74 44.55
N ALA A 211 12.40 -23.44 45.85
CA ALA A 211 13.67 -23.21 46.50
C ALA A 211 14.56 -24.45 46.40
N GLU A 212 15.56 -24.41 45.52
CA GLU A 212 16.62 -25.40 45.49
C GLU A 212 17.42 -25.30 46.79
N LYS A 213 17.45 -26.40 47.55
CA LYS A 213 18.29 -26.52 48.74
C LYS A 213 19.77 -26.49 48.30
N PRO A 214 20.64 -25.77 49.03
CA PRO A 214 22.05 -25.68 48.69
C PRO A 214 22.73 -27.05 48.76
N VAL A 215 23.41 -27.43 47.69
CA VAL A 215 24.23 -28.64 47.61
C VAL A 215 25.49 -28.43 48.48
N PRO A 216 25.81 -29.33 49.43
CA PRO A 216 27.03 -29.25 50.21
C PRO A 216 28.28 -29.39 49.33
N SER A 217 29.20 -28.43 49.46
CA SER A 217 30.45 -28.38 48.69
C SER A 217 31.32 -29.62 48.89
N LEU A 218 31.55 -30.39 47.81
CA LEU A 218 32.43 -31.55 47.74
C LEU A 218 33.94 -31.22 47.68
N PHE A 219 34.35 -29.98 48.01
CA PHE A 219 35.73 -29.52 47.90
C PHE A 219 36.45 -29.43 49.25
N LYS A 220 36.64 -30.56 49.94
CA LYS A 220 37.71 -30.73 50.95
C LYS A 220 38.09 -32.20 51.09
N ARG A 221 39.02 -32.71 50.25
CA ARG A 221 39.98 -33.79 50.57
C ARG A 221 40.84 -34.18 49.36
N LEU A 222 41.73 -33.30 48.94
CA LEU A 222 42.95 -33.68 48.21
C LEU A 222 44.11 -32.80 48.68
N ALA A 223 44.56 -33.04 49.91
CA ALA A 223 45.84 -32.54 50.39
C ALA A 223 46.36 -33.49 51.47
N LYS A 224 47.14 -34.49 51.07
CA LYS A 224 48.27 -35.12 51.79
C LYS A 224 48.55 -36.51 51.23
N ILE A 225 49.38 -36.60 50.19
CA ILE A 225 50.40 -37.66 50.05
C ILE A 225 51.60 -37.03 49.35
N LYS A 226 52.66 -36.72 50.11
CA LYS A 226 54.04 -36.55 49.62
C LYS A 226 54.97 -37.09 50.70
N ARG A 227 55.88 -37.96 50.24
CA ARG A 227 56.90 -38.78 50.94
C ARG A 227 56.39 -40.13 51.43
#